data_AF-A0A970U1N7-F1
#
_entry.id   AF-A0A970U1N7-F1
#
_cell.length_a   1.000
_cell.length_b   1.000
_cell.length_c   1.000
_cell.angle_alpha   90.00
_cell.angle_beta   90.00
_cell.angle_gamma   90.00
#
_symmetry.space_group_name_H-M   'P 1'
#
loop_
_entity.id
_entity.type
_entity.pdbx_description
1 polymer ?
#
loop_
_entity_poly.entity_id
_entity_poly.type
_entity_poly.pdbx_seq_one_letter_code
_entity_poly.pdbx_strand_id
1 'polypeptide(L)'
;MANLSFNILTFDHPKKELRLFFTDKEDNNLTRIYHTLVPDEVIEKFGQQEHYYTSFEEEKEGFYPVTKAVNPTYQKKLGKYGEEYSKKVPNTAYSISVLKRYYNSLIHKYFTEIGVMVKPNFIRDTEVWIPSRKYDSSGKFNLYDRYCLRVQFQTVSNALELLVTFEGVSKVYKQSVEEMQEEVSPASFNWVIFENALYRFEELPSAGKRAYDQVFPVWNFAIRNDKKEAIEAPDRSNKYIKFKSAIKNFYNQYLNNEEFKSIIPITSKGFIPVEGKRLGSVSPNSNQLLFGNKKKHIVPMKGISDFGPYDTGTTPKVHFFYIVHEDDQKAAATIHKHLRGLPGSFIGLSKFIHIPYYPDKNLAIYYKDKNNPWPEIYSQIIDTDFNPDIKYFAIYVSPISKETTNIEQKRIYYRIKELLLQKGVSSQVIDAIKLSKNKKPHYNLPNIAIAILAKLSGTPWRLDSTI
;
A
#
# COMPACT_ATOMS: atom_id res chain seq x y z
N MET A 1 -8.84 -28.96 10.05
CA MET A 1 -9.20 -27.77 9.24
C MET A 1 -8.51 -26.55 9.83
N ALA A 2 -7.98 -25.65 8.99
CA ALA A 2 -7.38 -24.42 9.50
C ALA A 2 -8.48 -23.52 10.10
N ASN A 3 -8.38 -23.18 11.38
CA ASN A 3 -9.24 -22.15 12.00
C ASN A 3 -8.83 -20.78 11.47
N LEU A 4 -9.46 -20.37 10.37
CA LEU A 4 -9.32 -19.06 9.74
C LEU A 4 -10.30 -18.09 10.39
N SER A 5 -9.87 -16.86 10.58
CA SER A 5 -10.66 -15.79 11.18
C SER A 5 -10.40 -14.49 10.43
N PHE A 6 -11.42 -13.64 10.34
CA PHE A 6 -11.24 -12.23 10.04
C PHE A 6 -10.66 -11.57 11.30
N ASN A 7 -9.67 -10.68 11.18
CA ASN A 7 -9.11 -9.95 12.33
C ASN A 7 -10.06 -8.85 12.83
N ILE A 8 -11.35 -9.16 12.92
CA ILE A 8 -12.46 -8.28 13.24
C ILE A 8 -13.06 -8.77 14.55
N LEU A 9 -13.31 -7.83 15.45
CA LEU A 9 -14.08 -8.01 16.68
C LEU A 9 -15.46 -7.36 16.47
N THR A 10 -16.51 -7.93 17.05
CA THR A 10 -17.80 -7.25 17.12
C THR A 10 -17.92 -6.49 18.43
N PHE A 11 -18.59 -5.34 18.41
CA PHE A 11 -18.85 -4.56 19.62
C PHE A 11 -20.24 -3.90 19.57
N ASP A 12 -20.75 -3.51 20.73
CA ASP A 12 -22.01 -2.76 20.87
C ASP A 12 -21.74 -1.28 21.13
N HIS A 13 -22.77 -0.45 20.92
CA HIS A 13 -22.68 0.94 21.35
C HIS A 13 -22.55 1.02 22.89
N PRO A 14 -21.60 1.79 23.44
CA PRO A 14 -21.43 1.92 24.89
C PRO A 14 -22.61 2.62 25.58
N LYS A 15 -23.35 3.45 24.83
CA LYS A 15 -24.53 4.18 25.31
C LYS A 15 -25.63 4.13 24.24
N LYS A 16 -26.90 4.18 24.67
CA LYS A 16 -28.07 4.24 23.77
C LYS A 16 -28.24 5.61 23.12
N GLU A 17 -27.84 6.66 23.83
CA GLU A 17 -27.85 8.05 23.38
C GLU A 17 -26.49 8.68 23.71
N LEU A 18 -26.10 9.66 22.89
CA LEU A 18 -24.87 10.43 23.08
C LEU A 18 -25.23 11.91 23.14
N ARG A 19 -24.60 12.62 24.07
CA ARG A 19 -24.63 14.08 24.13
C ARG A 19 -23.29 14.59 23.64
N LEU A 20 -23.25 15.20 22.45
CA LEU A 20 -22.03 15.72 21.83
C LEU A 20 -22.08 17.25 21.78
N PHE A 21 -20.93 17.89 21.94
CA PHE A 21 -20.76 19.34 21.95
C PHE A 21 -20.16 19.81 20.63
N PHE A 22 -20.79 20.82 20.01
CA PHE A 22 -20.44 21.35 18.69
C PHE A 22 -20.11 22.85 18.75
N THR A 23 -19.30 23.31 17.81
CA THR A 23 -18.98 24.74 17.61
C THR A 23 -18.79 25.04 16.12
N ASP A 24 -18.98 26.30 15.76
CA ASP A 24 -18.69 26.86 14.44
C ASP A 24 -17.22 27.29 14.28
N LYS A 25 -16.47 27.35 15.38
CA LYS A 25 -15.08 27.81 15.38
C LYS A 25 -14.11 26.66 15.11
N GLU A 26 -13.20 26.90 14.16
CA GLU A 26 -12.10 25.97 13.87
C GLU A 26 -11.08 25.95 15.00
N ASP A 27 -10.65 24.74 15.39
CA ASP A 27 -9.58 24.50 16.34
C ASP A 27 -8.90 23.17 16.00
N ASN A 28 -7.57 23.15 16.02
CA ASN A 28 -6.75 21.99 15.68
C ASN A 28 -6.97 20.78 16.61
N ASN A 29 -7.48 21.01 17.82
CA ASN A 29 -7.80 19.97 18.80
C ASN A 29 -9.23 19.42 18.65
N LEU A 30 -10.03 19.95 17.71
CA LEU A 30 -11.40 19.51 17.49
C LEU A 30 -11.54 18.65 16.24
N THR A 31 -12.57 17.81 16.24
CA THR A 31 -12.88 17.02 15.05
C THR A 31 -13.77 17.81 14.10
N ARG A 32 -13.21 18.16 12.94
CA ARG A 32 -13.96 18.76 11.81
C ARG A 32 -14.99 17.79 11.21
N ILE A 33 -16.25 18.23 11.10
CA ILE A 33 -17.40 17.49 10.54
C ILE A 33 -17.99 18.30 9.37
N TYR A 34 -18.23 17.66 8.23
CA TYR A 34 -18.88 18.30 7.09
C TYR A 34 -20.38 18.50 7.35
N HIS A 35 -20.96 19.60 6.87
CA HIS A 35 -22.31 20.04 7.21
C HIS A 35 -23.42 19.01 7.00
N THR A 36 -23.32 18.13 6.00
CA THR A 36 -24.33 17.08 5.77
C THR A 36 -24.32 15.95 6.80
N LEU A 37 -23.36 15.96 7.74
CA LEU A 37 -23.17 14.92 8.74
C LEU A 37 -23.56 15.34 10.16
N VAL A 38 -23.67 16.65 10.43
CA VAL A 38 -24.09 17.16 11.75
C VAL A 38 -25.62 17.05 11.91
N PRO A 39 -26.12 17.01 13.15
CA PRO A 39 -27.55 17.17 13.42
C PRO A 39 -28.08 18.53 12.93
N ASP A 40 -29.36 18.57 12.55
CA ASP A 40 -30.00 19.81 12.07
C ASP A 40 -29.93 20.93 13.13
N GLU A 41 -30.00 20.57 14.42
CA GLU A 41 -29.92 21.52 15.53
C GLU A 41 -28.60 22.30 15.57
N VAL A 42 -27.50 21.70 15.07
CA VAL A 42 -26.21 22.40 14.95
C VAL A 42 -26.28 23.48 13.88
N ILE A 43 -26.94 23.17 12.76
CA ILE A 43 -27.13 24.11 11.64
C ILE A 43 -28.09 25.24 12.06
N GLU A 44 -29.18 24.91 12.76
CA GLU A 44 -30.12 25.89 13.30
C GLU A 44 -29.46 26.85 14.29
N LYS A 45 -28.53 26.35 15.11
CA LYS A 45 -27.82 27.16 16.11
C LYS A 45 -26.79 28.11 15.51
N PHE A 46 -25.97 27.63 14.58
CA PHE A 46 -24.79 28.35 14.09
C PHE A 46 -24.95 28.92 12.67
N GLY A 47 -26.05 28.61 11.98
CA GLY A 47 -26.27 28.98 10.59
C GLY A 47 -25.52 28.06 9.62
N GLN A 48 -25.90 28.11 8.35
CA GLN A 48 -25.33 27.24 7.31
C GLN A 48 -23.86 27.59 7.02
N GLN A 49 -22.98 26.61 7.15
CA GLN A 49 -21.58 26.68 6.75
C GLN A 49 -21.09 25.33 6.24
N GLU A 50 -19.89 25.27 5.68
CA GLU A 50 -19.36 24.04 5.09
C GLU A 50 -18.96 23.00 6.15
N HIS A 51 -18.42 23.46 7.28
CA HIS A 51 -17.86 22.61 8.32
C HIS A 51 -18.25 23.10 9.72
N TYR A 52 -18.38 22.14 10.64
CA TYR A 52 -18.53 22.37 12.07
C TYR A 52 -17.49 21.54 12.82
N TYR A 53 -17.31 21.79 14.10
CA TYR A 53 -16.28 21.15 14.91
C TYR A 53 -16.90 20.57 16.18
N THR A 54 -16.40 19.42 16.63
CA THR A 54 -16.90 18.77 17.85
C THR A 54 -15.76 18.35 18.77
N SER A 55 -15.99 18.52 20.06
CA SER A 55 -15.20 17.96 21.17
C SER A 55 -15.78 16.63 21.68
N PHE A 56 -16.75 16.07 20.94
CA PHE A 56 -17.54 14.92 21.36
C PHE A 56 -18.20 15.15 22.72
N GLU A 57 -17.92 14.32 23.73
CA GLU A 57 -18.56 14.42 25.05
C GLU A 57 -17.90 15.47 25.96
N GLU A 58 -16.80 16.11 25.54
CA GLU A 58 -16.10 17.10 26.36
C GLU A 58 -16.81 18.46 26.28
N GLU A 59 -17.40 18.88 27.39
CA GLU A 59 -18.03 20.19 27.54
C GLU A 59 -16.98 21.30 27.53
N LYS A 60 -17.19 22.31 26.67
CA LYS A 60 -16.34 23.49 26.54
C LYS A 60 -17.20 24.73 26.45
N GLU A 61 -16.70 25.84 26.99
CA GLU A 61 -17.42 27.11 26.97
C GLU A 61 -17.73 27.54 25.52
N GLY A 62 -18.97 27.95 25.29
CA GLY A 62 -19.45 28.37 23.97
C GLY A 62 -19.83 27.23 23.02
N PHE A 63 -19.73 25.96 23.44
CA PHE A 63 -20.14 24.83 22.61
C PHE A 63 -21.62 24.52 22.79
N TYR A 64 -22.28 24.13 21.71
CA TYR A 64 -23.68 23.76 21.68
C TYR A 64 -23.87 22.25 21.89
N PRO A 65 -24.56 21.82 22.96
CA PRO A 65 -24.82 20.41 23.22
C PRO A 65 -25.98 19.89 22.36
N VAL A 66 -25.80 18.73 21.74
CA VAL A 66 -26.87 18.00 21.04
C VAL A 66 -26.93 16.56 21.56
N THR A 67 -28.12 16.10 21.88
CA THR A 67 -28.36 14.71 22.31
C THR A 67 -29.11 13.97 21.21
N LYS A 68 -28.55 12.84 20.75
CA LYS A 68 -29.21 11.95 19.77
C LYS A 68 -29.00 10.49 20.13
N ALA A 69 -29.91 9.63 19.67
CA ALA A 69 -29.70 8.20 19.69
C ALA A 69 -28.50 7.78 18.83
N VAL A 70 -27.93 6.61 19.14
CA VAL A 70 -26.90 5.98 18.29
C VAL A 70 -27.50 5.12 17.18
N ASN A 71 -28.70 4.60 17.41
CA ASN A 71 -29.46 3.81 16.46
C ASN A 71 -30.59 4.65 15.86
N PRO A 72 -30.70 4.72 14.52
CA PRO A 72 -31.76 5.50 13.90
C PRO A 72 -33.12 4.82 14.01
N THR A 73 -34.16 5.64 14.07
CA THR A 73 -35.55 5.15 13.97
C THR A 73 -35.90 4.93 12.50
N TYR A 74 -36.69 3.89 12.25
CA TYR A 74 -37.22 3.58 10.93
C TYR A 74 -38.75 3.66 10.96
N GLN A 75 -39.32 4.16 9.86
CA GLN A 75 -40.76 4.17 9.63
C GLN A 75 -41.09 3.32 8.40
N LYS A 76 -42.20 2.59 8.48
CA LYS A 76 -42.75 1.88 7.32
C LYS A 76 -43.39 2.88 6.37
N LYS A 77 -43.12 2.74 5.07
CA LYS A 77 -43.76 3.51 4.00
C LYS A 77 -44.26 2.58 2.90
N LEU A 78 -45.33 2.99 2.22
CA LEU A 78 -45.83 2.35 1.02
C LEU A 78 -45.10 2.94 -0.21
N GLY A 79 -44.61 2.05 -1.06
CA GLY A 79 -44.02 2.36 -2.35
C GLY A 79 -45.07 2.65 -3.40
N LYS A 80 -44.62 3.03 -4.60
CA LYS A 80 -45.48 3.44 -5.71
C LYS A 80 -46.39 2.32 -6.21
N TYR A 81 -46.04 1.06 -5.92
CA TYR A 81 -46.77 -0.14 -6.34
C TYR A 81 -47.40 -0.89 -5.15
N GLY A 82 -47.52 -0.24 -3.98
CA GLY A 82 -48.13 -0.84 -2.78
C GLY A 82 -47.19 -1.71 -1.95
N GLU A 83 -45.89 -1.75 -2.26
CA GLU A 83 -44.88 -2.47 -1.49
C GLU A 83 -44.53 -1.73 -0.19
N GLU A 84 -44.56 -2.42 0.96
CA GLU A 84 -44.05 -1.86 2.21
C GLU A 84 -42.52 -1.86 2.20
N TYR A 85 -41.91 -0.71 2.47
CA TYR A 85 -40.47 -0.60 2.70
C TYR A 85 -40.15 0.21 3.95
N SER A 86 -39.02 -0.10 4.57
CA SER A 86 -38.51 0.62 5.75
C SER A 86 -37.67 1.82 5.30
N LYS A 87 -38.04 3.03 5.73
CA LYS A 87 -37.28 4.25 5.48
C LYS A 87 -36.73 4.81 6.79
N LYS A 88 -35.42 5.06 6.83
CA LYS A 88 -34.77 5.77 7.94
C LYS A 88 -35.40 7.15 8.11
N VAL A 89 -35.78 7.50 9.35
CA VAL A 89 -36.23 8.84 9.69
C VAL A 89 -35.00 9.75 9.84
N PRO A 90 -34.88 10.83 9.05
CA PRO A 90 -33.77 11.76 9.14
C PRO A 90 -33.61 12.35 10.55
N ASN A 91 -32.39 12.73 10.90
CA ASN A 91 -32.04 13.41 12.15
C ASN A 91 -32.54 12.75 13.47
N THR A 92 -32.85 11.44 13.48
CA THR A 92 -33.24 10.72 14.72
C THR A 92 -32.05 10.16 15.51
N ALA A 93 -30.90 10.02 14.86
CA ALA A 93 -29.68 9.47 15.44
C ALA A 93 -28.45 10.08 14.77
N TYR A 94 -27.30 9.99 15.44
CA TYR A 94 -26.04 10.36 14.82
C TYR A 94 -25.77 9.52 13.57
N SER A 95 -25.15 10.15 12.56
CA SER A 95 -24.72 9.44 11.36
C SER A 95 -23.61 8.44 11.68
N ILE A 96 -23.52 7.36 10.90
CA ILE A 96 -22.44 6.36 11.02
C ILE A 96 -21.07 7.04 10.93
N SER A 97 -20.94 8.08 10.10
CA SER A 97 -19.71 8.86 9.96
C SER A 97 -19.32 9.61 11.24
N VAL A 98 -20.28 10.20 11.96
CA VAL A 98 -20.03 10.84 13.26
C VAL A 98 -19.69 9.80 14.31
N LEU A 99 -20.43 8.69 14.38
CA LEU A 99 -20.18 7.60 15.33
C LEU A 99 -18.80 6.96 15.13
N LYS A 100 -18.36 6.75 13.88
CA LYS A 100 -16.98 6.28 13.59
C LYS A 100 -15.93 7.18 14.20
N ARG A 101 -16.07 8.49 14.02
CA ARG A 101 -15.11 9.48 14.53
C ARG A 101 -15.11 9.51 16.06
N TYR A 102 -16.29 9.40 16.66
CA TYR A 102 -16.45 9.29 18.11
C TYR A 102 -15.78 8.04 18.69
N TYR A 103 -16.00 6.86 18.09
CA TYR A 103 -15.33 5.64 18.57
C TYR A 103 -13.81 5.69 18.34
N ASN A 104 -13.35 6.25 17.22
CA ASN A 104 -11.93 6.47 17.02
C ASN A 104 -11.33 7.41 18.08
N SER A 105 -12.04 8.48 18.49
CA SER A 105 -11.55 9.38 19.55
C SER A 105 -11.51 8.70 20.92
N LEU A 106 -12.50 7.86 21.26
CA LEU A 106 -12.46 7.07 22.49
C LEU A 106 -11.26 6.12 22.51
N ILE A 107 -11.04 5.38 21.42
CA ILE A 107 -9.90 4.45 21.30
C ILE A 107 -8.59 5.23 21.40
N HIS A 108 -8.46 6.35 20.70
CA HIS A 108 -7.27 7.19 20.74
C HIS A 108 -6.98 7.67 22.16
N LYS A 109 -7.99 8.24 22.83
CA LYS A 109 -7.90 8.74 24.20
C LYS A 109 -7.48 7.65 25.19
N TYR A 110 -8.10 6.47 25.12
CA TYR A 110 -7.74 5.34 25.99
C TYR A 110 -6.26 4.97 25.89
N PHE A 111 -5.75 4.80 24.67
CA PHE A 111 -4.34 4.43 24.50
C PHE A 111 -3.38 5.54 24.96
N THR A 112 -3.72 6.81 24.72
CA THR A 112 -2.95 7.94 25.26
C THR A 112 -2.93 7.93 26.79
N GLU A 113 -4.08 7.71 27.44
CA GLU A 113 -4.21 7.72 28.91
C GLU A 113 -3.43 6.60 29.60
N ILE A 114 -3.31 5.43 28.97
CA ILE A 114 -2.46 4.32 29.47
C ILE A 114 -0.98 4.47 29.09
N GLY A 115 -0.57 5.64 28.58
CA GLY A 115 0.83 5.95 28.26
C GLY A 115 1.35 5.26 27.00
N VAL A 116 0.49 4.88 26.07
CA VAL A 116 0.88 4.30 24.79
C VAL A 116 0.92 5.37 23.71
N MET A 117 1.99 5.37 22.92
CA MET A 117 2.11 6.25 21.76
C MET A 117 1.04 5.95 20.72
N VAL A 118 0.29 6.98 20.34
CA VAL A 118 -0.74 6.89 19.30
C VAL A 118 -0.66 8.05 18.33
N LYS A 119 -1.13 7.80 17.11
CA LYS A 119 -1.39 8.85 16.13
C LYS A 119 -2.53 8.45 15.20
N PRO A 120 -3.27 9.41 14.63
CA PRO A 120 -4.17 9.10 13.52
C PRO A 120 -3.37 8.72 12.26
N ASN A 121 -3.87 7.77 11.49
CA ASN A 121 -3.39 7.53 10.13
C ASN A 121 -4.03 8.52 9.12
N PHE A 122 -3.72 8.37 7.83
CA PHE A 122 -4.24 9.27 6.78
C PHE A 122 -5.78 9.34 6.74
N ILE A 123 -6.47 8.23 7.06
CA ILE A 123 -7.94 8.16 7.11
C ILE A 123 -8.50 8.33 8.54
N ARG A 124 -7.65 8.77 9.49
CA ARG A 124 -7.99 9.02 10.90
C ARG A 124 -8.41 7.79 11.71
N ASP A 125 -7.96 6.60 11.33
CA ASP A 125 -7.99 5.44 12.23
C ASP A 125 -6.83 5.54 13.24
N THR A 126 -6.99 4.93 14.41
CA THR A 126 -6.00 5.01 15.48
C THR A 126 -4.86 4.02 15.23
N GLU A 127 -3.65 4.55 15.03
CA GLU A 127 -2.42 3.78 15.00
C GLU A 127 -1.77 3.80 16.38
N VAL A 128 -1.47 2.62 16.90
CA VAL A 128 -0.95 2.36 18.25
C VAL A 128 0.45 1.78 18.16
N TRP A 129 1.41 2.36 18.88
CA TRP A 129 2.82 1.99 18.88
C TRP A 129 3.21 1.38 20.21
N ILE A 130 3.43 0.07 20.22
CA ILE A 130 3.82 -0.68 21.42
C ILE A 130 5.31 -1.00 21.35
N PRO A 131 6.10 -0.81 22.43
CA PRO A 131 7.48 -1.28 22.48
C PRO A 131 7.57 -2.75 22.07
N SER A 132 8.38 -3.06 21.05
CA SER A 132 8.48 -4.42 20.56
C SER A 132 9.21 -5.29 21.58
N ARG A 133 8.76 -6.54 21.72
CA ARG A 133 9.49 -7.56 22.50
C ARG A 133 10.80 -7.98 21.83
N LYS A 134 10.99 -7.62 20.56
CA LYS A 134 12.24 -7.85 19.83
C LYS A 134 13.21 -6.72 20.13
N TYR A 135 14.47 -7.09 20.29
CA TYR A 135 15.56 -6.13 20.34
C TYR A 135 16.14 -5.91 18.95
N ASP A 136 16.66 -4.72 18.72
CA ASP A 136 17.44 -4.41 17.53
C ASP A 136 18.84 -5.01 17.67
N SER A 137 19.25 -5.83 16.72
CA SER A 137 20.57 -6.49 16.76
C SER A 137 21.73 -5.52 16.56
N SER A 138 21.49 -4.36 15.95
CA SER A 138 22.53 -3.32 15.80
C SER A 138 22.71 -2.45 17.05
N GLY A 139 21.78 -2.54 18.01
CA GLY A 139 21.77 -1.71 19.21
C GLY A 139 21.35 -0.25 19.00
N LYS A 140 21.18 0.19 17.74
CA LYS A 140 20.92 1.59 17.36
C LYS A 140 19.48 2.04 17.57
N PHE A 141 18.55 1.08 17.59
CA PHE A 141 17.12 1.38 17.51
C PHE A 141 16.34 0.91 18.72
N ASN A 142 15.36 1.72 19.13
CA ASN A 142 14.18 1.28 19.86
C ASN A 142 13.14 0.81 18.83
N LEU A 143 12.61 -0.40 19.03
CA LEU A 143 11.66 -1.01 18.10
C LEU A 143 10.24 -0.87 18.63
N TYR A 144 9.31 -0.51 17.74
CA TYR A 144 7.89 -0.39 18.07
C TYR A 144 7.04 -1.21 17.11
N ASP A 145 6.27 -2.14 17.67
CA ASP A 145 5.23 -2.88 16.97
C ASP A 145 4.02 -1.96 16.77
N ARG A 146 3.63 -1.76 15.50
CA ARG A 146 2.54 -0.85 15.15
C ARG A 146 1.27 -1.60 14.83
N TYR A 147 0.17 -1.13 15.39
CA TYR A 147 -1.16 -1.68 15.17
C TYR A 147 -2.10 -0.58 14.69
N CYS A 148 -3.04 -0.91 13.82
CA CYS A 148 -4.10 0.01 13.43
C CYS A 148 -5.46 -0.58 13.81
N LEU A 149 -6.26 0.24 14.49
CA LEU A 149 -7.61 -0.05 14.95
C LEU A 149 -8.60 0.76 14.12
N ARG A 150 -9.41 0.06 13.34
CA ARG A 150 -10.38 0.67 12.43
C ARG A 150 -11.81 0.32 12.82
N VAL A 151 -12.60 1.35 13.05
CA VAL A 151 -14.04 1.19 13.28
C VAL A 151 -14.78 1.11 11.95
N GLN A 152 -15.50 0.01 11.75
CA GLN A 152 -16.31 -0.25 10.57
C GLN A 152 -17.68 -0.81 10.95
N PHE A 153 -18.61 -0.82 10.01
CA PHE A 153 -20.02 -1.16 10.23
C PHE A 153 -20.42 -2.20 9.20
N GLN A 154 -20.93 -3.34 9.66
CA GLN A 154 -21.59 -4.37 8.85
C GLN A 154 -20.85 -4.80 7.56
N THR A 155 -19.52 -4.98 7.63
CA THR A 155 -18.74 -5.43 6.46
C THR A 155 -18.66 -6.95 6.38
N VAL A 156 -18.65 -7.63 7.53
CA VAL A 156 -18.56 -9.10 7.62
C VAL A 156 -19.71 -9.70 8.44
N SER A 157 -20.21 -8.95 9.42
CA SER A 157 -21.27 -9.29 10.37
C SER A 157 -22.43 -8.29 10.28
N ASN A 158 -23.46 -8.46 11.12
CA ASN A 158 -24.57 -7.50 11.25
C ASN A 158 -24.35 -6.49 12.41
N ALA A 159 -23.17 -6.50 13.04
CA ALA A 159 -22.83 -5.68 14.21
C ALA A 159 -21.86 -4.53 13.86
N LEU A 160 -21.51 -3.72 14.86
CA LEU A 160 -20.34 -2.84 14.76
C LEU A 160 -19.08 -3.69 14.80
N GLU A 161 -18.06 -3.25 14.08
CA GLU A 161 -16.86 -4.02 13.84
C GLU A 161 -15.61 -3.20 14.13
N LEU A 162 -14.68 -3.79 14.87
CA LEU A 162 -13.34 -3.25 15.10
C LEU A 162 -12.33 -4.15 14.38
N LEU A 163 -11.80 -3.66 13.27
CA LEU A 163 -10.75 -4.32 12.51
C LEU A 163 -9.39 -4.02 13.15
N VAL A 164 -8.64 -5.08 13.47
CA VAL A 164 -7.30 -5.02 14.05
C VAL A 164 -6.28 -5.44 13.00
N THR A 165 -5.30 -4.58 12.76
CA THR A 165 -4.23 -4.82 11.78
C THR A 165 -2.88 -4.59 12.42
N PHE A 166 -1.88 -5.36 11.99
CA PHE A 166 -0.48 -5.16 12.35
C PHE A 166 0.25 -4.51 11.17
N GLU A 167 0.72 -3.29 11.37
CA GLU A 167 1.35 -2.43 10.36
C GLU A 167 2.87 -2.60 10.29
N GLY A 168 3.39 -3.63 10.95
CA GLY A 168 4.81 -3.94 11.02
C GLY A 168 5.53 -3.22 12.16
N VAL A 169 6.87 -3.24 12.08
CA VAL A 169 7.75 -2.69 13.11
C VAL A 169 8.32 -1.38 12.61
N SER A 170 8.24 -0.32 13.43
CA SER A 170 9.01 0.90 13.21
C SER A 170 10.26 0.91 14.06
N LYS A 171 11.31 1.53 13.54
CA LYS A 171 12.57 1.76 14.23
C LYS A 171 12.65 3.24 14.61
N VAL A 172 13.06 3.52 15.83
CA VAL A 172 13.32 4.87 16.34
C VAL A 172 14.78 4.89 16.74
N TYR A 173 15.54 5.86 16.24
CA TYR A 173 16.94 6.00 16.64
C TYR A 173 17.02 6.26 18.14
N LYS A 174 17.98 5.61 18.81
CA LYS A 174 18.34 5.96 20.19
C LYS A 174 19.13 7.27 20.26
N GLN A 175 19.74 7.66 19.14
CA GLN A 175 20.38 8.97 19.03
C GLN A 175 19.32 10.06 18.91
N SER A 176 19.56 11.19 19.56
CA SER A 176 18.67 12.35 19.50
C SER A 176 18.88 13.16 18.22
N VAL A 177 17.98 14.10 17.95
CA VAL A 177 18.13 15.05 16.83
C VAL A 177 19.41 15.88 16.98
N GLU A 178 19.74 16.31 18.20
CA GLU A 178 20.96 17.07 18.49
C GLU A 178 22.22 16.25 18.17
N GLU A 179 22.26 14.98 18.60
CA GLU A 179 23.40 14.09 18.32
C GLU A 179 23.58 13.79 16.82
N MET A 180 22.51 13.91 16.03
CA MET A 180 22.52 13.58 14.60
C MET A 180 22.72 14.80 13.69
N GLN A 181 22.78 16.02 14.23
CA GLN A 181 22.71 17.26 13.45
C GLN A 181 23.88 17.51 12.48
N GLU A 182 25.06 16.94 12.76
CA GLU A 182 26.23 17.04 11.87
C GLU A 182 26.18 16.02 10.71
N GLU A 183 25.44 14.92 10.89
CA GLU A 183 25.38 13.81 9.93
C GLU A 183 24.10 13.82 9.08
N VAL A 184 23.02 14.40 9.60
CA VAL A 184 21.67 14.30 9.04
C VAL A 184 21.09 15.69 8.83
N SER A 185 20.63 15.95 7.61
CA SER A 185 19.99 17.21 7.29
C SER A 185 18.69 17.37 8.09
N PRO A 186 18.38 18.56 8.63
CA PRO A 186 17.09 18.83 9.25
C PRO A 186 15.89 18.49 8.35
N ALA A 187 16.03 18.60 7.02
CA ALA A 187 14.99 18.25 6.05
C ALA A 187 14.75 16.73 5.92
N SER A 188 15.65 15.90 6.44
CA SER A 188 15.52 14.43 6.45
C SER A 188 14.70 13.92 7.64
N PHE A 189 14.52 14.73 8.68
CA PHE A 189 13.64 14.39 9.80
C PHE A 189 12.17 14.54 9.39
N ASN A 190 11.37 13.52 9.70
CA ASN A 190 9.96 13.50 9.32
C ASN A 190 9.07 13.29 10.55
N TRP A 191 9.13 12.11 11.16
CA TRP A 191 8.49 11.84 12.44
C TRP A 191 9.55 11.76 13.53
N VAL A 192 9.25 12.30 14.70
CA VAL A 192 10.10 12.24 15.89
C VAL A 192 9.26 11.90 17.11
N ILE A 193 9.91 11.36 18.14
CA ILE A 193 9.31 11.11 19.44
C ILE A 193 9.86 12.13 20.44
N PHE A 194 8.96 12.76 21.18
CA PHE A 194 9.27 13.66 22.29
C PHE A 194 8.21 13.42 23.38
N GLU A 195 8.63 13.29 24.65
CA GLU A 195 7.73 13.06 25.80
C GLU A 195 6.68 11.96 25.58
N ASN A 196 7.10 10.82 25.00
CA ASN A 196 6.22 9.68 24.70
C ASN A 196 5.04 10.01 23.76
N ALA A 197 5.21 11.00 22.88
CA ALA A 197 4.28 11.33 21.81
C ALA A 197 5.00 11.44 20.45
N LEU A 198 4.26 11.17 19.38
CA LEU A 198 4.74 11.24 18.00
C LEU A 198 4.38 12.59 17.38
N TYR A 199 5.39 13.30 16.86
CA TYR A 199 5.22 14.57 16.18
C TYR A 199 5.80 14.52 14.78
N ARG A 200 5.18 15.23 13.83
CA ARG A 200 5.91 15.67 12.65
C ARG A 200 7.00 16.63 13.12
N PHE A 201 8.20 16.52 12.57
CA PHE A 201 9.34 17.32 13.01
C PHE A 201 9.05 18.83 12.89
N GLU A 202 8.36 19.24 11.82
CA GLU A 202 7.94 20.63 11.60
C GLU A 202 6.91 21.12 12.64
N GLU A 203 6.05 20.21 13.10
CA GLU A 203 4.97 20.46 14.07
C GLU A 203 5.40 20.22 15.53
N LEU A 204 6.69 19.99 15.77
CA LEU A 204 7.22 19.76 17.11
C LEU A 204 6.89 20.97 18.02
N PRO A 205 6.35 20.74 19.24
CA PRO A 205 6.02 21.83 20.15
C PRO A 205 7.28 22.61 20.57
N SER A 206 7.10 23.85 21.01
CA SER A 206 8.20 24.73 21.43
C SER A 206 9.07 24.13 22.54
N ALA A 207 8.51 23.25 23.40
CA ALA A 207 9.26 22.50 24.39
C ALA A 207 10.26 21.54 23.72
N GLY A 208 9.79 20.70 22.78
CA GLY A 208 10.66 19.79 22.03
C GLY A 208 11.69 20.52 21.16
N LYS A 209 11.33 21.66 20.56
CA LYS A 209 12.27 22.50 19.78
C LYS A 209 13.41 23.09 20.63
N ARG A 210 13.21 23.18 21.95
CA ARG A 210 14.24 23.64 22.90
C ARG A 210 15.03 22.49 23.54
N ALA A 211 14.64 21.24 23.28
CA ALA A 211 15.19 20.04 23.90
C ALA A 211 15.48 18.98 22.83
N TYR A 212 16.23 19.34 21.79
CA TYR A 212 16.56 18.41 20.69
C TYR A 212 17.39 17.21 21.15
N ASP A 213 18.07 17.30 22.28
CA ASP A 213 18.72 16.21 23.02
C ASP A 213 17.72 15.12 23.48
N GLN A 214 16.44 15.45 23.60
CA GLN A 214 15.35 14.55 24.03
C GLN A 214 14.37 14.21 22.90
N VAL A 215 14.70 14.58 21.66
CA VAL A 215 13.85 14.33 20.49
C VAL A 215 14.47 13.21 19.67
N PHE A 216 13.77 12.08 19.54
CA PHE A 216 14.32 10.87 18.91
C PHE A 216 13.66 10.63 17.54
N PRO A 217 14.43 10.62 16.44
CA PRO A 217 13.85 10.49 15.11
C PRO A 217 13.39 9.07 14.78
N VAL A 218 12.23 8.98 14.14
CA VAL A 218 11.73 7.73 13.55
C VAL A 218 12.51 7.47 12.26
N TRP A 219 13.06 6.26 12.14
CA TRP A 219 13.81 5.82 10.97
C TRP A 219 13.03 6.02 9.68
N ASN A 220 13.70 6.57 8.67
CA ASN A 220 13.15 6.74 7.34
C ASN A 220 14.27 6.70 6.28
N PHE A 221 13.89 6.66 5.00
CA PHE A 221 14.86 6.55 3.91
C PHE A 221 15.79 7.75 3.77
N ALA A 222 15.35 8.97 4.11
CA ALA A 222 16.17 10.18 4.01
C ALA A 222 17.28 10.14 5.08
N ILE A 223 16.93 9.89 6.35
CA ILE A 223 17.92 9.74 7.43
C ILE A 223 18.92 8.62 7.12
N ARG A 224 18.44 7.47 6.65
CA ARG A 224 19.31 6.35 6.25
C ARG A 224 20.33 6.78 5.19
N ASN A 225 19.90 7.56 4.20
CA ASN A 225 20.76 8.00 3.10
C ASN A 225 21.82 8.99 3.59
N ASP A 226 21.43 9.95 4.44
CA ASP A 226 22.34 10.93 5.04
C ASP A 226 23.43 10.22 5.87
N LYS A 227 23.02 9.25 6.70
CA LYS A 227 23.95 8.40 7.49
C LYS A 227 24.69 7.34 6.66
N LYS A 228 24.40 7.22 5.36
CA LYS A 228 24.97 6.20 4.46
C LYS A 228 24.82 4.76 4.98
N GLU A 229 23.71 4.47 5.66
CA GLU A 229 23.45 3.15 6.23
C GLU A 229 23.10 2.11 5.15
N ALA A 230 23.48 0.86 5.40
CA ALA A 230 23.24 -0.23 4.46
C ALA A 230 21.74 -0.49 4.23
N ILE A 231 21.41 -0.95 3.02
CA ILE A 231 20.04 -1.38 2.69
C ILE A 231 19.83 -2.79 3.23
N GLU A 232 18.92 -2.94 4.19
CA GLU A 232 18.49 -4.25 4.68
C GLU A 232 17.72 -5.02 3.59
N ALA A 233 18.05 -6.30 3.43
CA ALA A 233 17.28 -7.19 2.58
C ALA A 233 15.86 -7.37 3.15
N PRO A 234 14.82 -7.43 2.30
CA PRO A 234 13.47 -7.64 2.78
C PRO A 234 13.32 -9.01 3.42
N ASP A 235 12.60 -9.07 4.53
CA ASP A 235 12.20 -10.32 5.19
C ASP A 235 11.30 -11.14 4.25
N ARG A 236 11.79 -12.32 3.84
CA ARG A 236 11.10 -13.28 2.97
C ARG A 236 10.37 -14.38 3.76
N SER A 237 10.35 -14.30 5.09
CA SER A 237 9.60 -15.24 5.92
C SER A 237 8.10 -15.11 5.71
N ASN A 238 7.36 -16.11 6.18
CA ASN A 238 5.90 -16.12 6.06
C ASN A 238 5.27 -15.04 6.94
N LYS A 239 4.89 -13.92 6.32
CA LYS A 239 4.26 -12.77 6.98
C LYS A 239 2.98 -13.14 7.73
N TYR A 240 2.20 -14.12 7.25
CA TYR A 240 0.95 -14.50 7.89
C TYR A 240 1.17 -15.00 9.33
N ILE A 241 2.19 -15.83 9.55
CA ILE A 241 2.49 -16.37 10.88
C ILE A 241 2.86 -15.23 11.84
N LYS A 242 3.73 -14.33 11.40
CA LYS A 242 4.15 -13.15 12.16
C LYS A 242 2.98 -12.24 12.52
N PHE A 243 2.15 -11.92 11.54
CA PHE A 243 1.05 -10.96 11.70
C PHE A 243 -0.05 -11.55 12.58
N LYS A 244 -0.41 -12.82 12.37
CA LYS A 244 -1.39 -13.52 13.21
C LYS A 244 -0.97 -13.55 14.67
N SER A 245 0.29 -13.86 14.94
CA SER A 245 0.82 -13.87 16.32
C SER A 245 0.79 -12.47 16.95
N ALA A 246 1.26 -11.44 16.24
CA ALA A 246 1.27 -10.07 16.72
C ALA A 246 -0.14 -9.56 17.05
N ILE A 247 -1.11 -9.81 16.16
CA ILE A 247 -2.52 -9.39 16.33
C ILE A 247 -3.16 -10.12 17.52
N LYS A 248 -2.92 -11.43 17.65
CA LYS A 248 -3.44 -12.22 18.79
C LYS A 248 -2.90 -11.70 20.13
N ASN A 249 -1.60 -11.42 20.19
CA ASN A 249 -0.98 -10.90 21.42
C ASN A 249 -1.53 -9.51 21.77
N PHE A 250 -1.67 -8.63 20.78
CA PHE A 250 -2.25 -7.30 20.97
C PHE A 250 -3.69 -7.37 21.48
N TYR A 251 -4.53 -8.21 20.86
CA TYR A 251 -5.90 -8.43 21.33
C TYR A 251 -5.94 -8.90 22.79
N ASN A 252 -5.16 -9.92 23.14
CA ASN A 252 -5.17 -10.47 24.49
C ASN A 252 -4.70 -9.47 25.55
N GLN A 253 -3.72 -8.62 25.21
CA GLN A 253 -3.10 -7.71 26.16
C GLN A 253 -3.83 -6.36 26.28
N TYR A 254 -4.29 -5.80 25.16
CA TYR A 254 -4.77 -4.41 25.10
C TYR A 254 -6.26 -4.25 24.80
N LEU A 255 -6.93 -5.27 24.23
CA LEU A 255 -8.34 -5.14 23.82
C LEU A 255 -9.28 -6.03 24.66
N ASN A 256 -8.84 -7.22 25.05
CA ASN A 256 -9.63 -8.16 25.83
C ASN A 256 -9.46 -7.96 27.34
N ASN A 257 -9.52 -6.71 27.79
CA ASN A 257 -9.51 -6.33 29.20
C ASN A 257 -10.74 -5.47 29.51
N GLU A 258 -11.11 -5.38 30.79
CA GLU A 258 -12.34 -4.68 31.20
C GLU A 258 -12.27 -3.17 30.96
N GLU A 259 -11.09 -2.57 31.09
CA GLU A 259 -10.91 -1.13 30.85
C GLU A 259 -11.21 -0.76 29.39
N PHE A 260 -10.63 -1.47 28.42
CA PHE A 260 -10.92 -1.24 27.00
C PHE A 260 -12.39 -1.59 26.67
N LYS A 261 -12.92 -2.67 27.23
CA LYS A 261 -14.33 -3.06 27.01
C LYS A 261 -15.32 -2.05 27.56
N SER A 262 -14.93 -1.26 28.57
CA SER A 262 -15.79 -0.20 29.10
C SER A 262 -16.04 0.91 28.08
N ILE A 263 -15.06 1.21 27.22
CA ILE A 263 -15.19 2.23 26.16
C ILE A 263 -15.72 1.66 24.84
N ILE A 264 -15.31 0.43 24.51
CA ILE A 264 -15.71 -0.30 23.29
C ILE A 264 -16.18 -1.69 23.72
N PRO A 265 -17.49 -1.88 23.98
CA PRO A 265 -18.05 -3.14 24.47
C PRO A 265 -17.91 -4.30 23.49
N ILE A 266 -16.76 -4.97 23.47
CA ILE A 266 -16.51 -6.12 22.59
C ILE A 266 -17.44 -7.28 22.98
N THR A 267 -18.27 -7.69 22.03
CA THR A 267 -19.25 -8.79 22.18
C THR A 267 -18.73 -10.12 21.65
N SER A 268 -17.78 -10.10 20.72
CA SER A 268 -17.20 -11.31 20.15
C SER A 268 -16.23 -12.00 21.11
N LYS A 269 -16.32 -13.33 21.22
CA LYS A 269 -15.33 -14.16 21.92
C LYS A 269 -14.10 -14.40 21.03
N GLY A 270 -13.28 -13.37 20.88
CA GLY A 270 -12.16 -13.35 19.95
C GLY A 270 -12.58 -12.96 18.53
N PHE A 271 -11.69 -13.21 17.56
CA PHE A 271 -11.89 -12.81 16.17
C PHE A 271 -12.98 -13.63 15.45
N ILE A 272 -13.74 -12.98 14.56
CA ILE A 272 -14.83 -13.62 13.81
C ILE A 272 -14.28 -14.78 12.96
N PRO A 273 -14.77 -16.03 13.14
CA PRO A 273 -14.36 -17.16 12.32
C PRO A 273 -14.86 -17.01 10.88
N VAL A 274 -14.07 -17.49 9.92
CA VAL A 274 -14.51 -17.54 8.52
C VAL A 274 -15.49 -18.70 8.36
N GLU A 275 -16.70 -18.39 7.87
CA GLU A 275 -17.72 -19.40 7.58
C GLU A 275 -17.19 -20.41 6.55
N GLY A 276 -17.39 -21.72 6.77
CA GLY A 276 -16.88 -22.77 5.88
C GLY A 276 -17.31 -22.60 4.41
N LYS A 277 -18.52 -22.09 4.16
CA LYS A 277 -19.03 -21.78 2.81
C LYS A 277 -18.22 -20.72 2.06
N ARG A 278 -17.41 -19.90 2.76
CA ARG A 278 -16.51 -18.89 2.18
C ARG A 278 -15.09 -19.43 1.97
N LEU A 279 -14.79 -20.65 2.41
CA LEU A 279 -13.46 -21.26 2.29
C LEU A 279 -13.34 -22.02 0.98
N GLY A 280 -12.34 -21.65 0.17
CA GLY A 280 -12.01 -22.36 -1.07
C GLY A 280 -13.06 -22.22 -2.19
N SER A 281 -14.11 -21.44 -1.98
CA SER A 281 -15.13 -21.12 -2.97
C SER A 281 -14.86 -19.74 -3.55
N VAL A 282 -14.66 -19.69 -4.85
CA VAL A 282 -14.83 -18.47 -5.66
C VAL A 282 -16.01 -18.72 -6.59
N SER A 283 -16.66 -17.68 -7.11
CA SER A 283 -17.69 -17.93 -8.14
C SER A 283 -17.04 -18.66 -9.32
N PRO A 284 -17.75 -19.56 -10.04
CA PRO A 284 -17.19 -20.31 -11.16
C PRO A 284 -16.50 -19.44 -12.22
N ASN A 285 -16.91 -18.17 -12.36
CA ASN A 285 -16.35 -17.21 -13.32
C ASN A 285 -15.25 -16.32 -12.72
N SER A 286 -14.98 -16.37 -11.41
CA SER A 286 -14.04 -15.47 -10.73
C SER A 286 -12.58 -15.66 -11.17
N ASN A 287 -12.21 -16.82 -11.71
CA ASN A 287 -10.89 -17.10 -12.28
C ASN A 287 -10.92 -17.26 -13.80
N GLN A 288 -12.06 -16.99 -14.44
CA GLN A 288 -12.20 -17.08 -15.87
C GLN A 288 -11.51 -15.87 -16.52
N LEU A 289 -10.57 -16.13 -17.41
CA LEU A 289 -9.83 -15.10 -18.14
C LEU A 289 -10.27 -15.06 -19.59
N LEU A 290 -10.31 -13.86 -20.16
CA LEU A 290 -10.52 -13.58 -21.57
C LEU A 290 -9.19 -13.32 -22.28
N PHE A 291 -9.02 -13.96 -23.42
CA PHE A 291 -7.86 -13.89 -24.32
C PHE A 291 -8.27 -13.41 -25.71
N GLY A 292 -7.37 -13.55 -26.69
CA GLY A 292 -7.63 -13.20 -28.09
C GLY A 292 -8.92 -13.83 -28.61
N ASN A 293 -9.62 -13.12 -29.48
CA ASN A 293 -10.91 -13.52 -30.04
C ASN A 293 -11.98 -13.84 -28.97
N LYS A 294 -11.88 -13.20 -27.79
CA LYS A 294 -12.77 -13.41 -26.62
C LYS A 294 -12.81 -14.87 -26.15
N LYS A 295 -11.77 -15.66 -26.44
CA LYS A 295 -11.66 -17.04 -25.97
C LYS A 295 -11.35 -17.05 -24.48
N LYS A 296 -11.79 -18.12 -23.82
CA LYS A 296 -11.83 -18.23 -22.36
C LYS A 296 -10.87 -19.33 -21.89
N HIS A 297 -10.08 -19.04 -20.86
CA HIS A 297 -9.29 -20.07 -20.15
C HIS A 297 -9.12 -19.69 -18.66
N ILE A 298 -8.95 -20.67 -17.77
CA ILE A 298 -8.72 -20.43 -16.33
C ILE A 298 -7.23 -20.44 -15.94
N VAL A 299 -6.37 -21.02 -16.79
CA VAL A 299 -4.91 -21.03 -16.64
C VAL A 299 -4.30 -19.98 -17.58
N PRO A 300 -3.67 -18.91 -17.06
CA PRO A 300 -3.11 -17.84 -17.87
C PRO A 300 -2.16 -18.30 -18.99
N MET A 301 -1.17 -19.15 -18.65
CA MET A 301 -0.15 -19.57 -19.63
C MET A 301 -0.71 -20.41 -20.76
N LYS A 302 -1.68 -21.29 -20.48
CA LYS A 302 -2.32 -22.09 -21.53
C LYS A 302 -3.19 -21.19 -22.41
N GLY A 303 -4.02 -20.34 -21.79
CA GLY A 303 -4.92 -19.45 -22.52
C GLY A 303 -4.20 -18.52 -23.50
N ILE A 304 -3.09 -17.89 -23.10
CA ILE A 304 -2.33 -17.02 -24.01
C ILE A 304 -1.59 -17.83 -25.09
N SER A 305 -1.11 -19.03 -24.76
CA SER A 305 -0.45 -19.91 -25.74
C SER A 305 -1.41 -20.42 -26.81
N ASP A 306 -2.66 -20.72 -26.42
CA ASP A 306 -3.67 -21.31 -27.30
C ASP A 306 -4.43 -20.23 -28.10
N PHE A 307 -4.68 -19.06 -27.49
CA PHE A 307 -5.57 -18.04 -28.05
C PHE A 307 -4.90 -16.69 -28.32
N GLY A 308 -3.64 -16.53 -27.96
CA GLY A 308 -2.93 -15.24 -28.02
C GLY A 308 -3.42 -14.24 -26.97
N PRO A 309 -2.85 -13.03 -26.96
CA PRO A 309 -3.24 -12.00 -26.01
C PRO A 309 -4.64 -11.46 -26.29
N TYR A 310 -5.30 -10.95 -25.24
CA TYR A 310 -6.60 -10.27 -25.38
C TYR A 310 -6.53 -9.05 -26.30
N ASP A 311 -5.46 -8.26 -26.17
CA ASP A 311 -5.18 -7.11 -27.03
C ASP A 311 -3.66 -6.99 -27.21
N THR A 312 -3.21 -6.79 -28.45
CA THR A 312 -1.80 -6.54 -28.75
C THR A 312 -1.39 -5.09 -28.52
N GLY A 313 -2.36 -4.19 -28.27
CA GLY A 313 -2.16 -2.75 -28.21
C GLY A 313 -2.26 -2.08 -29.59
N THR A 314 -1.94 -0.78 -29.64
CA THR A 314 -2.25 0.09 -30.79
C THR A 314 -1.13 0.25 -31.83
N THR A 315 0.05 -0.35 -31.64
CA THR A 315 1.22 -0.05 -32.50
C THR A 315 1.72 -1.28 -33.27
N PRO A 316 1.58 -1.33 -34.60
CA PRO A 316 2.06 -2.45 -35.41
C PRO A 316 3.58 -2.39 -35.68
N LYS A 317 4.22 -1.22 -35.54
CA LYS A 317 5.66 -1.00 -35.80
C LYS A 317 6.45 -0.99 -34.50
N VAL A 318 7.12 -2.09 -34.20
CA VAL A 318 7.96 -2.23 -33.00
C VAL A 318 9.38 -2.62 -33.39
N HIS A 319 10.37 -1.84 -32.97
CA HIS A 319 11.79 -2.17 -33.10
C HIS A 319 12.35 -2.58 -31.74
N PHE A 320 12.96 -3.75 -31.68
CA PHE A 320 13.72 -4.18 -30.51
C PHE A 320 15.19 -3.84 -30.72
N PHE A 321 15.91 -3.49 -29.67
CA PHE A 321 17.37 -3.43 -29.72
C PHE A 321 17.96 -3.92 -28.41
N TYR A 322 19.23 -4.31 -28.45
CA TYR A 322 19.91 -4.89 -27.31
C TYR A 322 20.85 -3.88 -26.69
N ILE A 323 20.94 -3.88 -25.36
CA ILE A 323 21.98 -3.19 -24.60
C ILE A 323 22.70 -4.27 -23.81
N VAL A 324 24.00 -4.47 -24.05
CA VAL A 324 24.74 -5.64 -23.54
C VAL A 324 26.19 -5.28 -23.23
N HIS A 325 26.71 -5.79 -22.12
CA HIS A 325 28.15 -5.75 -21.88
C HIS A 325 28.89 -6.70 -22.83
N GLU A 326 30.10 -6.37 -23.29
CA GLU A 326 30.86 -7.21 -24.24
C GLU A 326 31.02 -8.68 -23.78
N ASP A 327 31.33 -8.92 -22.51
CA ASP A 327 31.42 -10.28 -21.94
C ASP A 327 30.08 -11.06 -21.92
N ASP A 328 28.94 -10.37 -21.96
CA ASP A 328 27.61 -10.97 -21.80
C ASP A 328 26.93 -11.26 -23.15
N GLN A 329 27.64 -11.10 -24.26
CA GLN A 329 27.16 -11.36 -25.62
C GLN A 329 26.58 -12.79 -25.79
N LYS A 330 27.22 -13.80 -25.18
CA LYS A 330 26.71 -15.19 -25.22
C LYS A 330 25.35 -15.32 -24.54
N ALA A 331 25.14 -14.58 -23.44
CA ALA A 331 23.88 -14.58 -22.72
C ALA A 331 22.79 -13.87 -23.56
N ALA A 332 23.12 -12.72 -24.17
CA ALA A 332 22.22 -12.01 -25.08
C ALA A 332 21.84 -12.84 -26.31
N ALA A 333 22.81 -13.51 -26.95
CA ALA A 333 22.57 -14.43 -28.07
C ALA A 333 21.64 -15.58 -27.68
N THR A 334 21.79 -16.10 -26.46
CA THR A 334 20.90 -17.14 -25.91
C THR A 334 19.47 -16.64 -25.82
N ILE A 335 19.23 -15.44 -25.27
CA ILE A 335 17.88 -14.85 -25.19
C ILE A 335 17.33 -14.57 -26.58
N HIS A 336 18.13 -13.98 -27.47
CA HIS A 336 17.72 -13.72 -28.85
C HIS A 336 17.24 -14.99 -29.56
N LYS A 337 18.00 -16.09 -29.46
CA LYS A 337 17.63 -17.39 -30.02
C LYS A 337 16.27 -17.89 -29.49
N HIS A 338 16.07 -17.77 -28.17
CA HIS A 338 14.82 -18.15 -27.53
C HIS A 338 13.64 -17.26 -27.93
N LEU A 339 13.82 -15.93 -28.03
CA LEU A 339 12.78 -15.01 -28.50
C LEU A 339 12.42 -15.25 -29.97
N ARG A 340 13.31 -15.85 -30.77
CA ARG A 340 12.99 -16.36 -32.12
C ARG A 340 12.29 -17.73 -32.12
N GLY A 341 12.15 -18.36 -30.96
CA GLY A 341 11.50 -19.66 -30.80
C GLY A 341 12.42 -20.87 -30.91
N LEU A 342 13.74 -20.70 -30.75
CA LEU A 342 14.72 -21.78 -30.83
C LEU A 342 15.30 -22.09 -29.44
N PRO A 343 15.45 -23.36 -29.03
CA PRO A 343 15.29 -24.59 -29.82
C PRO A 343 13.85 -25.16 -29.89
N GLY A 344 12.81 -24.38 -29.55
CA GLY A 344 11.40 -24.81 -29.65
C GLY A 344 10.69 -25.04 -28.32
N SER A 345 11.39 -24.96 -27.19
CA SER A 345 10.80 -25.03 -25.84
C SER A 345 9.92 -23.82 -25.50
N PHE A 346 10.09 -22.72 -26.23
CA PHE A 346 9.22 -21.55 -26.25
C PHE A 346 8.95 -21.22 -27.71
N ILE A 347 7.70 -20.92 -28.05
CA ILE A 347 7.26 -20.74 -29.45
C ILE A 347 7.80 -19.47 -30.13
N GLY A 348 8.51 -18.64 -29.37
CA GLY A 348 9.06 -17.36 -29.82
C GLY A 348 8.13 -16.19 -29.50
N LEU A 349 8.70 -15.00 -29.33
CA LEU A 349 8.00 -13.79 -28.92
C LEU A 349 6.87 -13.46 -29.89
N SER A 350 7.16 -13.44 -31.21
CA SER A 350 6.16 -13.09 -32.21
C SER A 350 4.93 -13.97 -32.17
N LYS A 351 5.11 -15.29 -32.00
CA LYS A 351 3.99 -16.23 -31.94
C LYS A 351 3.27 -16.18 -30.61
N PHE A 352 3.97 -15.88 -29.52
CA PHE A 352 3.40 -15.88 -28.18
C PHE A 352 2.58 -14.63 -27.85
N ILE A 353 3.01 -13.45 -28.33
CA ILE A 353 2.32 -12.18 -28.06
C ILE A 353 1.76 -11.49 -29.30
N HIS A 354 1.84 -12.13 -30.47
CA HIS A 354 1.33 -11.61 -31.74
C HIS A 354 1.91 -10.24 -32.15
N ILE A 355 3.15 -9.93 -31.76
CA ILE A 355 3.88 -8.73 -32.15
C ILE A 355 5.16 -9.13 -32.91
N PRO A 356 5.42 -8.63 -34.13
CA PRO A 356 6.64 -8.95 -34.86
C PRO A 356 7.90 -8.64 -34.05
N TYR A 357 8.72 -9.66 -33.79
CA TYR A 357 10.03 -9.51 -33.16
C TYR A 357 11.08 -9.13 -34.22
N TYR A 358 11.34 -7.82 -34.33
CA TYR A 358 12.38 -7.24 -35.19
C TYR A 358 13.51 -6.63 -34.35
N PRO A 359 14.64 -7.33 -34.15
CA PRO A 359 15.80 -6.77 -33.48
C PRO A 359 16.69 -5.99 -34.45
N ASP A 360 16.75 -4.68 -34.25
CA ASP A 360 17.60 -3.73 -34.96
C ASP A 360 19.04 -3.82 -34.45
N LYS A 361 19.94 -4.31 -35.30
CA LYS A 361 21.36 -4.47 -34.97
C LYS A 361 22.11 -3.14 -34.99
N ASN A 362 21.64 -2.16 -35.77
CA ASN A 362 22.31 -0.87 -35.89
C ASN A 362 22.09 -0.02 -34.63
N LEU A 363 21.00 -0.29 -33.90
CA LEU A 363 20.70 0.32 -32.60
C LEU A 363 21.23 -0.48 -31.41
N ALA A 364 21.92 -1.61 -31.63
CA ALA A 364 22.46 -2.41 -30.54
C ALA A 364 23.62 -1.67 -29.85
N ILE A 365 23.55 -1.56 -28.53
CA ILE A 365 24.52 -0.87 -27.69
C ILE A 365 25.40 -1.91 -27.00
N TYR A 366 26.71 -1.79 -27.23
CA TYR A 366 27.73 -2.57 -26.52
C TYR A 366 28.57 -1.62 -25.67
N TYR A 367 28.81 -2.00 -24.42
CA TYR A 367 29.60 -1.22 -23.46
C TYR A 367 30.60 -2.11 -22.73
N LYS A 368 31.65 -1.49 -22.17
CA LYS A 368 32.82 -2.16 -21.60
C LYS A 368 32.93 -2.05 -20.08
N ASP A 369 32.36 -1.01 -19.47
CA ASP A 369 32.41 -0.87 -18.02
C ASP A 369 31.22 -1.58 -17.35
N LYS A 370 31.47 -2.75 -16.75
CA LYS A 370 30.45 -3.48 -15.95
C LYS A 370 30.02 -2.73 -14.69
N ASN A 371 30.92 -1.95 -14.09
CA ASN A 371 30.68 -1.28 -12.82
C ASN A 371 29.93 0.03 -13.02
N ASN A 372 30.23 0.73 -14.10
CA ASN A 372 29.57 1.97 -14.47
C ASN A 372 29.22 2.06 -15.96
N PRO A 373 28.17 1.33 -16.41
CA PRO A 373 27.73 1.36 -17.80
C PRO A 373 27.09 2.69 -18.24
N TRP A 374 26.88 3.64 -17.32
CA TRP A 374 26.13 4.87 -17.59
C TRP A 374 26.72 5.74 -18.71
N PRO A 375 28.02 6.11 -18.73
CA PRO A 375 28.53 7.06 -19.72
C PRO A 375 28.45 6.55 -21.17
N GLU A 376 28.79 5.27 -21.38
CA GLU A 376 28.76 4.63 -22.70
C GLU A 376 27.34 4.44 -23.24
N ILE A 377 26.39 4.06 -22.37
CA ILE A 377 24.99 3.91 -22.74
C ILE A 377 24.34 5.29 -22.97
N TYR A 378 24.66 6.27 -22.12
CA TYR A 378 24.07 7.62 -22.20
C TYR A 378 24.39 8.30 -23.51
N SER A 379 25.66 8.34 -23.91
CA SER A 379 26.11 8.94 -25.18
C SER A 379 25.37 8.32 -26.37
N GLN A 380 25.37 6.99 -26.47
CA GLN A 380 24.71 6.29 -27.58
C GLN A 380 23.19 6.54 -27.63
N ILE A 381 22.49 6.59 -26.50
CA ILE A 381 21.03 6.82 -26.49
C ILE A 381 20.67 8.29 -26.76
N ILE A 382 21.46 9.24 -26.27
CA ILE A 382 21.18 10.67 -26.46
C ILE A 382 21.32 11.06 -27.92
N ASP A 383 22.37 10.56 -28.58
CA ASP A 383 22.70 10.85 -29.97
C ASP A 383 21.81 10.08 -30.97
N THR A 384 21.05 9.08 -30.48
CA THR A 384 20.10 8.35 -31.32
C THR A 384 18.84 9.17 -31.55
N ASP A 385 18.53 9.42 -32.83
CA ASP A 385 17.25 9.97 -33.27
C ASP A 385 16.22 8.85 -33.43
N PHE A 386 15.34 8.71 -32.43
CA PHE A 386 14.28 7.71 -32.45
C PHE A 386 13.08 8.22 -33.25
N ASN A 387 12.73 7.49 -34.31
CA ASN A 387 11.57 7.83 -35.13
C ASN A 387 10.27 7.77 -34.28
N PRO A 388 9.52 8.86 -34.14
CA PRO A 388 8.31 8.91 -33.30
C PRO A 388 7.18 7.96 -33.78
N ASP A 389 7.21 7.54 -35.05
CA ASP A 389 6.23 6.60 -35.62
C ASP A 389 6.54 5.12 -35.31
N ILE A 390 7.69 4.85 -34.68
CA ILE A 390 8.15 3.51 -34.31
C ILE A 390 8.21 3.41 -32.79
N LYS A 391 7.61 2.35 -32.24
CA LYS A 391 7.85 2.02 -30.82
C LYS A 391 9.15 1.27 -30.68
N TYR A 392 10.09 1.85 -29.95
CA TYR A 392 11.35 1.21 -29.62
C TYR A 392 11.28 0.48 -28.29
N PHE A 393 11.91 -0.70 -28.23
CA PHE A 393 11.95 -1.55 -27.07
C PHE A 393 13.37 -2.08 -26.79
N ALA A 394 13.96 -1.65 -25.69
CA ALA A 394 15.29 -2.09 -25.27
C ALA A 394 15.23 -3.42 -24.49
N ILE A 395 16.01 -4.41 -24.92
CA ILE A 395 16.33 -5.61 -24.15
C ILE A 395 17.69 -5.38 -23.50
N TYR A 396 17.68 -5.01 -22.23
CA TYR A 396 18.91 -4.69 -21.49
C TYR A 396 19.38 -5.92 -20.73
N VAL A 397 20.51 -6.51 -21.15
CA VAL A 397 21.18 -7.59 -20.41
C VAL A 397 22.16 -6.94 -19.44
N SER A 398 21.73 -6.82 -18.18
CA SER A 398 22.41 -6.02 -17.15
C SER A 398 23.28 -6.91 -16.25
N PRO A 399 24.55 -6.54 -15.99
CA PRO A 399 25.37 -7.15 -14.96
C PRO A 399 24.91 -6.73 -13.55
N ILE A 400 24.21 -5.59 -13.44
CA ILE A 400 23.67 -5.07 -12.20
C ILE A 400 22.29 -5.67 -11.94
N SER A 401 22.14 -6.35 -10.81
CA SER A 401 20.85 -6.90 -10.38
C SER A 401 19.94 -5.81 -9.81
N LYS A 402 18.63 -5.88 -10.11
CA LYS A 402 17.60 -5.03 -9.47
C LYS A 402 17.61 -5.14 -7.94
N GLU A 403 18.05 -6.28 -7.42
CA GLU A 403 18.13 -6.59 -5.99
C GLU A 403 19.46 -6.19 -5.34
N THR A 404 20.36 -5.51 -6.05
CA THR A 404 21.64 -5.06 -5.48
C THR A 404 21.43 -4.16 -4.25
N THR A 405 22.25 -4.39 -3.22
CA THR A 405 22.30 -3.57 -2.00
C THR A 405 23.25 -2.37 -2.15
N ASN A 406 24.09 -2.36 -3.19
CA ASN A 406 24.98 -1.24 -3.50
C ASN A 406 24.17 -0.06 -4.08
N ILE A 407 24.20 1.09 -3.40
CA ILE A 407 23.42 2.28 -3.73
C ILE A 407 23.80 2.84 -5.11
N GLU A 408 25.09 2.91 -5.43
CA GLU A 408 25.55 3.48 -6.70
C GLU A 408 25.19 2.60 -7.89
N GLN A 409 25.38 1.28 -7.77
CA GLN A 409 24.93 0.34 -8.81
C GLN A 409 23.41 0.40 -9.01
N LYS A 410 22.65 0.49 -7.91
CA LYS A 410 21.19 0.63 -7.97
C LYS A 410 20.78 1.94 -8.64
N ARG A 411 21.49 3.04 -8.36
CA ARG A 411 21.29 4.34 -9.01
C ARG A 411 21.55 4.24 -10.51
N ILE A 412 22.65 3.62 -10.94
CA ILE A 412 22.98 3.42 -12.36
C ILE A 412 21.87 2.61 -13.07
N TYR A 413 21.41 1.52 -12.46
CA TYR A 413 20.30 0.72 -12.99
C TYR A 413 19.04 1.56 -13.25
N TYR A 414 18.65 2.42 -12.29
CA TYR A 414 17.47 3.27 -12.44
C TYR A 414 17.69 4.43 -13.41
N ARG A 415 18.89 5.04 -13.45
CA ARG A 415 19.23 6.11 -14.39
C ARG A 415 19.13 5.65 -15.85
N ILE A 416 19.65 4.47 -16.18
CA ILE A 416 19.51 3.91 -17.54
C ILE A 416 18.03 3.71 -17.89
N LYS A 417 17.25 3.20 -16.94
CA LYS A 417 15.82 2.98 -17.16
C LYS A 417 15.06 4.30 -17.34
N GLU A 418 15.40 5.33 -16.57
CA GLU A 418 14.86 6.68 -16.68
C GLU A 418 15.19 7.31 -18.04
N LEU A 419 16.46 7.23 -18.47
CA LEU A 419 16.92 7.73 -19.77
C LEU A 419 16.12 7.12 -20.93
N LEU A 420 15.92 5.80 -20.91
CA LEU A 420 15.13 5.11 -21.93
C LEU A 420 13.67 5.61 -21.93
N LEU A 421 13.06 5.78 -20.76
CA LEU A 421 11.69 6.31 -20.65
C LEU A 421 11.59 7.76 -21.16
N GLN A 422 12.59 8.61 -20.88
CA GLN A 422 12.64 9.99 -21.40
C GLN A 422 12.69 10.04 -22.93
N LYS A 423 13.31 9.04 -23.57
CA LYS A 423 13.35 8.87 -25.03
C LYS A 423 12.14 8.10 -25.59
N GLY A 424 11.12 7.83 -24.78
CA GLY A 424 9.94 7.06 -25.20
C GLY A 424 10.22 5.56 -25.45
N VAL A 425 11.36 5.05 -24.98
CA VAL A 425 11.80 3.67 -25.17
C VAL A 425 11.39 2.82 -23.96
N SER A 426 10.48 1.87 -24.19
CA SER A 426 10.16 0.85 -23.17
C SER A 426 11.33 -0.13 -23.05
N SER A 427 11.52 -0.73 -21.87
CA SER A 427 12.65 -1.65 -21.66
C SER A 427 12.33 -2.86 -20.80
N GLN A 428 12.95 -4.00 -21.12
CA GLN A 428 12.97 -5.19 -20.29
C GLN A 428 14.40 -5.52 -19.89
N VAL A 429 14.70 -5.37 -18.60
CA VAL A 429 16.01 -5.71 -18.04
C VAL A 429 16.05 -7.18 -17.66
N ILE A 430 17.11 -7.86 -18.07
CA ILE A 430 17.40 -9.26 -17.78
C ILE A 430 18.75 -9.30 -17.07
N ASP A 431 18.79 -9.93 -15.90
CA ASP A 431 19.99 -10.08 -15.09
C ASP A 431 20.92 -11.13 -15.75
N ALA A 432 22.12 -10.71 -16.16
CA ALA A 432 23.08 -11.52 -16.89
C ALA A 432 23.55 -12.74 -16.07
N ILE A 433 23.71 -12.56 -14.75
CA ILE A 433 24.17 -13.61 -13.84
C ILE A 433 23.05 -14.66 -13.66
N LYS A 434 21.80 -14.20 -13.45
CA LYS A 434 20.65 -15.12 -13.36
C LYS A 434 20.47 -15.90 -14.66
N LEU A 435 20.71 -15.27 -15.80
CA LEU A 435 20.60 -15.91 -17.11
C LEU A 435 21.69 -16.95 -17.35
N SER A 436 22.95 -16.64 -17.04
CA SER A 436 24.08 -17.57 -17.24
C SER A 436 24.02 -18.78 -16.32
N LYS A 437 23.52 -18.62 -15.08
CA LYS A 437 23.35 -19.73 -14.13
C LYS A 437 22.10 -20.58 -14.38
N ASN A 438 21.16 -20.11 -15.20
CA ASN A 438 19.90 -20.81 -15.40
C ASN A 438 20.04 -21.93 -16.43
N LYS A 439 19.98 -23.18 -15.96
CA LYS A 439 19.99 -24.39 -16.82
C LYS A 439 18.74 -24.53 -17.69
N LYS A 440 17.64 -23.83 -17.37
CA LYS A 440 16.35 -23.88 -18.08
C LYS A 440 15.76 -22.47 -18.25
N PRO A 441 16.41 -21.61 -19.07
CA PRO A 441 15.98 -20.21 -19.26
C PRO A 441 14.57 -20.09 -19.86
N HIS A 442 14.10 -21.14 -20.56
CA HIS A 442 12.82 -21.16 -21.23
C HIS A 442 11.60 -21.00 -20.31
N TYR A 443 11.68 -21.43 -19.04
CA TYR A 443 10.57 -21.23 -18.09
C TYR A 443 10.31 -19.76 -17.73
N ASN A 444 11.31 -18.89 -17.90
CA ASN A 444 11.15 -17.46 -17.63
C ASN A 444 10.65 -16.68 -18.86
N LEU A 445 10.75 -17.25 -20.06
CA LEU A 445 10.43 -16.55 -21.31
C LEU A 445 8.96 -16.17 -21.43
N PRO A 446 7.96 -17.00 -21.06
CA PRO A 446 6.56 -16.57 -21.07
C PRO A 446 6.33 -15.32 -20.23
N ASN A 447 6.91 -15.28 -19.02
CA ASN A 447 6.81 -14.12 -18.12
C ASN A 447 7.48 -12.87 -18.71
N ILE A 448 8.64 -13.03 -19.34
CA ILE A 448 9.32 -11.95 -20.06
C ILE A 448 8.46 -11.44 -21.22
N ALA A 449 7.89 -12.32 -22.03
CA ALA A 449 7.06 -11.97 -23.18
C ALA A 449 5.78 -11.23 -22.75
N ILE A 450 5.12 -11.67 -21.68
CA ILE A 450 3.96 -11.00 -21.09
C ILE A 450 4.32 -9.58 -20.60
N ALA A 451 5.47 -9.44 -19.93
CA ALA A 451 5.94 -8.13 -19.48
C ALA A 451 6.28 -7.20 -20.65
N ILE A 452 6.87 -7.72 -21.73
CA ILE A 452 7.13 -6.97 -22.97
C ILE A 452 5.80 -6.49 -23.57
N LEU A 453 4.83 -7.38 -23.74
CA LEU A 453 3.51 -7.05 -24.27
C LEU A 453 2.84 -5.92 -23.47
N ALA A 454 2.81 -6.04 -22.14
CA ALA A 454 2.22 -5.02 -21.27
C ALA A 454 2.91 -3.65 -21.40
N LYS A 455 4.25 -3.65 -21.53
CA LYS A 455 5.05 -2.42 -21.74
C LYS A 455 4.91 -1.82 -23.14
N LEU A 456 4.40 -2.60 -24.10
CA LEU A 456 4.00 -2.15 -25.42
C LEU A 456 2.53 -1.70 -25.46
N SER A 457 1.89 -1.58 -24.28
CA SER A 457 0.47 -1.21 -24.12
C SER A 457 -0.52 -2.31 -24.53
N GLY A 458 -0.07 -3.56 -24.68
CA GLY A 458 -0.95 -4.70 -24.90
C GLY A 458 -1.53 -5.26 -23.61
N THR A 459 -2.64 -5.98 -23.72
CA THR A 459 -3.30 -6.67 -22.62
C THR A 459 -3.17 -8.18 -22.83
N PRO A 460 -2.35 -8.89 -22.02
CA PRO A 460 -2.19 -10.35 -22.14
C PRO A 460 -3.52 -11.09 -21.99
N TRP A 461 -4.30 -10.73 -20.96
CA TRP A 461 -5.64 -11.23 -20.68
C TRP A 461 -6.32 -10.29 -19.69
N ARG A 462 -7.64 -10.45 -19.52
CA ARG A 462 -8.41 -9.78 -18.45
C ARG A 462 -9.35 -10.76 -17.78
N LEU A 463 -9.82 -10.42 -16.58
CA LEU A 463 -10.92 -11.15 -15.95
C LEU A 463 -12.18 -11.05 -16.80
N ASP A 464 -12.90 -12.16 -16.95
CA ASP A 464 -14.23 -12.21 -17.56
C ASP A 464 -15.27 -11.67 -16.58
N SER A 465 -15.11 -10.41 -16.18
CA SER A 465 -16.03 -9.71 -15.28
C SER A 465 -16.88 -8.73 -16.08
N THR A 466 -18.20 -8.91 -16.03
CA THR A 466 -19.17 -7.84 -16.24
C THR A 466 -19.17 -6.99 -14.98
N ILE A 467 -18.29 -5.98 -14.89
CA ILE A 467 -18.50 -4.90 -13.93
C ILE A 467 -19.55 -3.97 -14.52
#